data_AF-A0AAD4KI94-F1
#
_entry.id   AF-A0AAD4KI94-F1
#
_cell.length_a   1.000
_cell.length_b   1.000
_cell.length_c   1.000
_cell.angle_alpha   90.00
_cell.angle_beta   90.00
_cell.angle_gamma   90.00
#
_symmetry.space_group_name_H-M   'P 1'
#
loop_
_entity.id
_entity.type
_entity.pdbx_description
1 polymer ?
#
loop_
_entity_poly.entity_id
_entity_poly.type
_entity_poly.pdbx_seq_one_letter_code
_entity_poly.pdbx_strand_id
1 'polypeptide(L)'
;TGNIECGFWRSSPTTPGSQSGGSHRFLQPSTLSDDPDCVIKGTVTLTVVGMGASYKTRPESIISAPKRLEAQWDVDGLSFKKFLCLWDGSGPTVEFQTDLKLNHFSEGAETWVEHRFTEPKHGDVIAGELHLIGTGESSGTMLGGIWRPGKAFTGS
;
A
#
# COMPACT_ATOMS: atom_id res chain seq x y z
N THR A 1 4.13 7.81 19.27
CA THR A 1 4.02 6.39 19.63
C THR A 1 2.85 5.80 18.87
N GLY A 2 2.79 4.49 18.71
CA GLY A 2 1.74 3.83 17.94
C GLY A 2 1.97 2.33 17.86
N ASN A 3 0.99 1.65 17.27
CA ASN A 3 1.06 0.21 17.03
C ASN A 3 1.28 -0.04 15.54
N ILE A 4 2.18 -0.98 15.24
CA ILE A 4 2.39 -1.48 13.89
C ILE A 4 1.95 -2.95 13.85
N GLU A 5 1.12 -3.27 12.87
CA GLU A 5 0.74 -4.65 12.54
C GLU A 5 1.06 -4.89 11.07
N CYS A 6 1.45 -6.10 10.70
CA CYS A 6 1.65 -6.44 9.30
C CYS A 6 1.23 -7.88 9.04
N GLY A 7 0.85 -8.19 7.81
CA GLY A 7 0.43 -9.53 7.47
C GLY A 7 0.11 -9.72 6.01
N PHE A 8 -0.50 -10.87 5.72
CA PHE A 8 -1.02 -11.19 4.39
C PHE A 8 -2.53 -11.31 4.46
N TRP A 9 -3.19 -10.71 3.49
CA TRP A 9 -4.61 -10.90 3.26
C TRP A 9 -4.84 -11.58 1.91
N ARG A 10 -5.85 -12.46 1.85
CA ARG A 10 -6.18 -13.20 0.64
C ARG A 10 -7.68 -13.45 0.47
N SER A 11 -8.12 -13.47 -0.78
CA SER A 11 -9.44 -13.97 -1.18
C SER A 11 -9.31 -15.06 -2.25
N SER A 12 -10.34 -15.89 -2.34
CA SER A 12 -10.48 -17.02 -3.28
C SER A 12 -11.95 -17.43 -3.36
N PRO A 13 -12.37 -18.35 -4.25
CA PRO A 13 -13.77 -18.75 -4.37
C PRO A 13 -14.32 -19.43 -3.11
N THR A 14 -13.45 -19.91 -2.23
CA THR A 14 -13.84 -20.51 -0.94
C THR A 14 -13.84 -19.50 0.21
N THR A 15 -13.44 -18.24 -0.02
CA THR A 15 -13.52 -17.19 0.99
C THR A 15 -14.98 -16.83 1.24
N PRO A 16 -15.46 -16.79 2.50
CA PRO A 16 -16.85 -16.45 2.83
C PRO A 16 -17.28 -15.13 2.19
N GLY A 17 -18.42 -15.10 1.48
CA GLY A 17 -18.90 -13.90 0.77
C GLY A 17 -18.38 -13.73 -0.66
N SER A 18 -17.49 -14.60 -1.13
CA SER A 18 -17.06 -14.59 -2.54
C SER A 18 -18.12 -15.20 -3.44
N GLN A 19 -18.18 -14.71 -4.68
CA GLN A 19 -18.94 -15.35 -5.76
C GLN A 19 -18.26 -16.65 -6.21
N SER A 20 -19.00 -17.49 -6.94
CA SER A 20 -18.48 -18.75 -7.50
C SER A 20 -17.26 -18.54 -8.42
N GLY A 21 -17.17 -17.39 -9.08
CA GLY A 21 -16.02 -16.97 -9.90
C GLY A 21 -14.82 -16.42 -9.12
N GLY A 22 -14.88 -16.40 -7.78
CA GLY A 22 -13.85 -15.88 -6.88
C GLY A 22 -13.90 -14.37 -6.63
N SER A 23 -14.67 -13.62 -7.44
CA SER A 23 -14.84 -12.18 -7.23
C SER A 23 -15.46 -11.92 -5.87
N HIS A 24 -15.00 -10.87 -5.21
CA HIS A 24 -15.38 -10.56 -3.84
C HIS A 24 -15.58 -9.07 -3.70
N ARG A 25 -16.73 -8.66 -3.16
CA ARG A 25 -17.04 -7.26 -2.90
C ARG A 25 -17.23 -7.06 -1.41
N PHE A 26 -16.49 -6.12 -0.84
CA PHE A 26 -16.62 -5.78 0.56
C PHE A 26 -16.33 -4.29 0.79
N LEU A 27 -16.98 -3.73 1.80
CA LEU A 27 -16.60 -2.42 2.31
C LEU A 27 -15.45 -2.64 3.28
N GLN A 28 -14.31 -2.03 3.02
CA GLN A 28 -13.29 -1.93 4.06
C GLN A 28 -13.70 -0.76 4.96
N PRO A 29 -14.18 -1.04 6.19
CA PRO A 29 -14.56 0.03 7.09
C PRO A 29 -13.33 0.89 7.36
N SER A 30 -13.56 2.19 7.54
CA SER A 30 -12.53 3.17 7.84
C SER A 30 -11.58 2.61 8.91
N THR A 31 -10.35 2.25 8.51
CA THR A 31 -9.40 1.64 9.44
C THR A 31 -9.02 2.70 10.48
N LEU A 32 -8.79 2.27 11.73
CA LEU A 32 -8.14 3.12 12.73
C LEU A 32 -6.61 3.19 12.51
N SER A 33 -6.14 2.72 11.37
CA SER A 33 -4.74 2.69 10.98
C SER A 33 -4.57 3.23 9.57
N ASP A 34 -3.42 3.83 9.30
CA ASP A 34 -2.90 3.98 7.95
C ASP A 34 -2.58 2.59 7.38
N ASP A 35 -2.96 2.34 6.12
CA ASP A 35 -2.91 1.01 5.48
C ASP A 35 -2.15 1.05 4.15
N PRO A 36 -0.80 1.06 4.18
CA PRO A 36 -0.02 0.72 3.00
C PRO A 36 -0.10 -0.77 2.68
N ASP A 37 -0.59 -1.06 1.49
CA ASP A 37 -0.70 -2.40 0.94
C ASP A 37 0.22 -2.59 -0.27
N CYS A 38 0.79 -3.79 -0.41
CA CYS A 38 1.43 -4.26 -1.63
C CYS A 38 0.62 -5.39 -2.26
N VAL A 39 0.14 -5.18 -3.48
CA VAL A 39 -0.62 -6.17 -4.24
C VAL A 39 0.34 -7.19 -4.86
N ILE A 40 0.23 -8.43 -4.39
CA ILE A 40 1.07 -9.55 -4.81
C ILE A 40 0.42 -10.30 -5.98
N LYS A 41 -0.90 -10.48 -5.94
CA LYS A 41 -1.63 -11.25 -6.95
C LYS A 41 -3.06 -10.72 -7.11
N GLY A 42 -3.54 -10.74 -8.34
CA GLY A 42 -4.92 -10.39 -8.68
C GLY A 42 -5.09 -8.89 -8.89
N THR A 43 -6.33 -8.49 -9.09
CA THR A 43 -6.73 -7.10 -9.31
C THR A 43 -7.92 -6.77 -8.41
N VAL A 44 -8.00 -5.51 -8.00
CA VAL A 44 -9.14 -4.95 -7.27
C VAL A 44 -9.42 -3.54 -7.80
N THR A 45 -10.70 -3.21 -7.97
CA THR A 45 -11.13 -1.81 -8.10
C THR A 45 -11.46 -1.29 -6.70
N LEU A 46 -10.78 -0.22 -6.29
CA LEU A 46 -11.01 0.48 -5.03
C LEU A 46 -11.85 1.72 -5.33
N THR A 47 -12.96 1.92 -4.63
CA THR A 47 -13.78 3.14 -4.77
C THR A 47 -13.89 3.85 -3.43
N VAL A 48 -13.36 5.06 -3.33
CA VAL A 48 -13.42 5.89 -2.11
C VAL A 48 -14.86 6.37 -1.93
N VAL A 49 -15.52 5.98 -0.85
CA VAL A 49 -16.97 6.18 -0.70
C VAL A 49 -17.37 7.66 -0.66
N GLY A 50 -16.61 8.49 0.06
CA GLY A 50 -16.92 9.91 0.20
C GLY A 50 -16.64 10.76 -1.03
N MET A 51 -15.77 10.29 -1.94
CA MET A 51 -15.31 11.06 -3.10
C MET A 51 -15.80 10.48 -4.43
N GLY A 52 -16.16 9.19 -4.46
CA GLY A 52 -16.49 8.47 -5.69
C GLY A 52 -15.29 8.17 -6.59
N ALA A 53 -14.08 8.56 -6.19
CA ALA A 53 -12.85 8.26 -6.94
C ALA A 53 -12.58 6.76 -6.96
N SER A 54 -12.22 6.23 -8.13
CA SER A 54 -11.96 4.80 -8.32
C SER A 54 -10.55 4.54 -8.84
N TYR A 55 -9.90 3.53 -8.28
CA TYR A 55 -8.52 3.14 -8.56
C TYR A 55 -8.46 1.65 -8.90
N LYS A 56 -7.89 1.30 -10.05
CA LYS A 56 -7.71 -0.09 -10.45
C LYS A 56 -6.30 -0.55 -10.13
N THR A 57 -6.19 -1.61 -9.34
CA THR A 57 -4.90 -2.21 -9.02
C THR A 57 -4.56 -3.33 -9.99
N ARG A 58 -3.26 -3.60 -10.06
CA ARG A 58 -2.62 -4.78 -10.66
C ARG A 58 -1.60 -5.39 -9.69
N PRO A 59 -1.08 -6.60 -9.92
CA PRO A 59 0.16 -7.00 -9.27
C PRO A 59 1.19 -5.88 -9.39
N GLU A 60 2.02 -5.71 -8.35
CA GLU A 60 2.99 -4.63 -8.20
C GLU A 60 2.43 -3.28 -7.74
N SER A 61 1.11 -3.16 -7.59
CA SER A 61 0.53 -1.95 -7.02
C SER A 61 0.89 -1.80 -5.56
N ILE A 62 1.20 -0.57 -5.17
CA ILE A 62 1.26 -0.15 -3.79
C ILE A 62 0.12 0.82 -3.55
N ILE A 63 -0.71 0.52 -2.57
CA ILE A 63 -1.83 1.35 -2.13
C ILE A 63 -1.38 2.04 -0.85
N SER A 64 -1.71 3.31 -0.70
CA SER A 64 -1.55 4.04 0.57
C SER A 64 -2.90 4.64 0.92
N ALA A 65 -3.56 4.07 1.92
CA ALA A 65 -4.86 4.53 2.39
C ALA A 65 -4.72 5.15 3.79
N PRO A 66 -5.06 6.44 3.97
CA PRO A 66 -4.99 7.08 5.27
C PRO A 66 -6.07 6.54 6.20
N LYS A 67 -5.80 6.61 7.51
CA LYS A 67 -6.78 6.32 8.57
C LYS A 67 -8.10 7.06 8.32
N ARG A 68 -9.20 6.39 8.65
CA ARG A 68 -10.57 6.86 8.46
C ARG A 68 -11.01 7.04 7.00
N LEU A 69 -10.19 6.62 6.03
CA LEU A 69 -10.65 6.52 4.65
C LEU A 69 -11.47 5.25 4.48
N GLU A 70 -12.73 5.40 4.06
CA GLU A 70 -13.57 4.27 3.72
C GLU A 70 -13.52 4.01 2.21
N ALA A 71 -13.23 2.77 1.84
CA ALA A 71 -13.17 2.35 0.45
C ALA A 71 -13.94 1.04 0.24
N GLN A 72 -14.69 0.98 -0.85
CA GLN A 72 -15.23 -0.27 -1.35
C GLN A 72 -14.17 -1.00 -2.16
N TRP A 73 -14.01 -2.30 -1.90
CA TRP A 73 -13.11 -3.18 -2.61
C TRP A 73 -13.92 -4.13 -3.48
N ASP A 74 -13.72 -4.03 -4.80
CA ASP A 74 -14.30 -4.94 -5.80
C ASP A 74 -13.18 -5.80 -6.40
N VAL A 75 -12.93 -6.95 -5.77
CA VAL A 75 -11.89 -7.90 -6.18
C VAL A 75 -12.34 -8.69 -7.39
N ASP A 76 -11.47 -8.78 -8.41
CA ASP A 76 -11.76 -9.53 -9.63
C ASP A 76 -11.20 -10.95 -9.61
N GLY A 77 -11.94 -11.85 -10.27
CA GLY A 77 -11.45 -13.17 -10.65
C GLY A 77 -11.18 -14.10 -9.47
N LEU A 78 -10.35 -15.12 -9.71
CA LEU A 78 -10.27 -16.31 -8.87
C LEU A 78 -9.45 -16.14 -7.58
N SER A 79 -8.59 -15.14 -7.47
CA SER A 79 -7.81 -14.95 -6.23
C SER A 79 -7.15 -13.59 -6.17
N PHE A 80 -7.16 -12.98 -4.99
CA PHE A 80 -6.38 -11.79 -4.67
C PHE A 80 -5.49 -12.03 -3.46
N LYS A 81 -4.29 -11.45 -3.47
CA LYS A 81 -3.33 -11.51 -2.35
C LYS A 81 -2.64 -10.16 -2.20
N LYS A 82 -2.60 -9.66 -0.96
CA LYS A 82 -1.83 -8.47 -0.59
C LYS A 82 -0.99 -8.73 0.65
N PHE A 83 0.16 -8.09 0.74
CA PHE A 83 0.83 -7.81 2.01
C PHE A 83 0.33 -6.46 2.49
N LEU A 84 0.04 -6.34 3.78
CA LEU A 84 -0.42 -5.11 4.38
C LEU A 84 0.44 -4.74 5.58
N CYS A 85 0.57 -3.45 5.83
CA CYS A 85 1.11 -2.91 7.06
C CYS A 85 0.11 -1.87 7.58
N LEU A 86 -0.28 -2.00 8.84
CA LEU A 86 -1.23 -1.13 9.51
C LEU A 86 -0.48 -0.34 10.57
N TRP A 87 -0.60 0.98 10.52
CA TRP A 87 -0.04 1.88 11.52
C TRP A 87 -1.13 2.68 12.21
N ASP A 88 -1.31 2.44 13.51
CA ASP A 88 -2.16 3.26 14.37
C ASP A 88 -1.29 4.17 15.24
N GLY A 89 -0.93 5.32 14.69
CA GLY A 89 -0.21 6.36 15.41
C GLY A 89 -1.13 7.29 16.22
N SER A 90 -0.62 7.75 17.36
CA SER A 90 -1.28 8.76 18.20
C SER A 90 -0.74 10.19 18.01
N GLY A 91 0.30 10.35 17.16
CA GLY A 91 0.90 11.64 16.88
C GLY A 91 -0.05 12.55 16.09
N PRO A 92 -0.10 13.87 16.38
CA PRO A 92 -0.91 14.80 15.62
C PRO A 92 -0.41 14.92 14.19
N THR A 93 -1.33 15.05 13.25
CA THR A 93 -1.04 15.23 11.82
C THR A 93 -1.58 16.57 11.42
N VAL A 94 -0.70 17.40 10.85
CA VAL A 94 -1.02 18.81 10.57
C VAL A 94 -1.94 18.93 9.35
N GLU A 95 -1.90 17.95 8.44
CA GLU A 95 -2.76 17.84 7.27
C GLU A 95 -3.17 16.37 7.08
N PHE A 96 -4.47 16.07 7.17
CA PHE A 96 -4.95 14.72 6.89
C PHE A 96 -5.02 14.52 5.39
N GLN A 97 -4.30 13.54 4.86
CA GLN A 97 -4.57 13.03 3.53
C GLN A 97 -6.00 12.45 3.54
N THR A 98 -6.84 12.89 2.61
CA THR A 98 -8.23 12.41 2.46
C THR A 98 -8.41 11.50 1.27
N ASP A 99 -7.35 11.28 0.51
CA ASP A 99 -7.38 10.51 -0.73
C ASP A 99 -6.50 9.28 -0.63
N LEU A 100 -6.89 8.26 -1.39
CA LEU A 100 -6.11 7.06 -1.59
C LEU A 100 -5.01 7.34 -2.61
N LYS A 101 -3.79 6.95 -2.30
CA LYS A 101 -2.69 6.96 -3.28
C LYS A 101 -2.49 5.57 -3.84
N LEU A 102 -2.34 5.50 -5.16
CA LEU A 102 -2.00 4.28 -5.87
C LEU A 102 -0.74 4.56 -6.70
N ASN A 103 0.24 3.68 -6.57
CA ASN A 103 1.42 3.66 -7.43
C ASN A 103 1.75 2.21 -7.78
N HIS A 104 2.74 1.99 -8.64
CA HIS A 104 3.29 0.68 -8.94
C HIS A 104 4.79 0.68 -8.71
N PHE A 105 5.33 -0.39 -8.11
CA PHE A 105 6.77 -0.41 -7.84
C PHE A 105 7.65 -0.42 -9.09
N SER A 106 7.08 -0.79 -10.24
CA SER A 106 7.74 -0.77 -11.55
C SER A 106 7.77 0.63 -12.17
N GLU A 107 6.98 1.58 -11.69
CA GLU A 107 7.04 2.96 -12.16
C GLU A 107 8.27 3.71 -11.62
N GLY A 108 8.72 4.73 -12.36
CA GLY A 108 9.92 5.49 -12.02
C GLY A 108 11.22 4.67 -12.08
N ALA A 109 11.21 3.49 -12.69
CA ALA A 109 12.40 2.64 -12.84
C ALA A 109 13.43 3.23 -13.82
N GLU A 110 13.02 4.16 -14.68
CA GLU A 110 13.89 4.88 -15.61
C GLU A 110 14.90 5.80 -14.91
N THR A 111 14.59 6.31 -13.71
CA THR A 111 15.45 7.22 -12.94
C THR A 111 15.75 6.63 -11.56
N TRP A 112 16.59 5.60 -11.52
CA TRP A 112 17.04 5.00 -10.26
C TRP A 112 17.93 5.96 -9.47
N VAL A 113 17.52 6.34 -8.26
CA VAL A 113 18.23 7.24 -7.34
C VAL A 113 18.77 6.45 -6.14
N GLU A 114 20.05 6.65 -5.85
CA GLU A 114 20.70 6.04 -4.69
C GLU A 114 20.03 6.47 -3.37
N HIS A 115 19.60 5.49 -2.58
CA HIS A 115 19.24 5.74 -1.19
C HIS A 115 20.50 5.70 -0.32
N ARG A 116 20.76 6.83 0.35
CA ARG A 116 21.91 7.04 1.22
C ARG A 116 21.43 7.28 2.64
N PHE A 117 22.00 6.57 3.60
CA PHE A 117 21.70 6.73 5.02
C PHE A 117 22.93 6.38 5.87
N THR A 118 22.99 6.92 7.07
CA THR A 118 24.09 6.66 8.01
C THR A 118 23.60 5.64 9.05
N GLU A 119 24.22 4.46 9.06
CA GLU A 119 23.99 3.44 10.07
C GLU A 119 24.80 3.74 11.33
N PRO A 120 24.20 3.74 12.55
CA PRO A 120 24.90 4.12 13.78
C PRO A 120 26.19 3.34 14.05
N LYS A 121 26.29 2.11 13.56
CA LYS A 121 27.47 1.23 13.75
C LYS A 121 28.40 1.14 12.55
N HIS A 122 27.93 1.50 11.36
CA HIS A 122 28.63 1.22 10.10
C HIS A 122 29.00 2.48 9.31
N GLY A 123 28.54 3.65 9.75
CA GLY A 123 28.78 4.91 9.04
C GLY A 123 27.89 5.03 7.80
N ASP A 124 28.37 5.75 6.80
CA ASP A 124 27.58 6.04 5.60
C ASP A 124 27.41 4.81 4.72
N VAL A 125 26.15 4.50 4.39
CA VAL A 125 25.74 3.37 3.55
C VAL A 125 24.99 3.90 2.32
N ILE A 126 25.29 3.30 1.17
CA ILE A 126 24.52 3.45 -0.06
C ILE A 126 23.90 2.09 -0.37
N ALA A 127 22.58 1.96 -0.23
CA ALA A 127 21.90 0.68 -0.46
C ALA A 127 20.51 0.87 -1.07
N GLY A 128 20.37 0.38 -2.30
CA GLY A 128 19.10 0.39 -3.03
C GLY A 128 18.60 1.79 -3.37
N GLU A 129 17.32 1.85 -3.69
CA GLU A 129 16.53 3.06 -3.89
C GLU A 129 15.30 2.99 -2.99
N LEU A 130 14.92 4.13 -2.40
CA LEU A 130 13.70 4.29 -1.61
C LEU A 130 12.74 5.20 -2.36
N HIS A 131 11.61 4.66 -2.81
CA HIS A 131 10.55 5.40 -3.49
C HIS A 131 9.34 5.52 -2.58
N LEU A 132 9.07 6.73 -2.08
CA LEU A 132 7.97 7.00 -1.16
C LEU A 132 6.74 7.46 -1.93
N ILE A 133 5.59 6.88 -1.60
CA ILE A 133 4.29 7.21 -2.18
C ILE A 133 3.38 7.91 -1.16
N GLY A 134 3.63 7.68 0.13
CA GLY A 134 2.96 8.35 1.24
C GLY A 134 4.00 8.97 2.15
N THR A 135 4.07 10.30 2.18
CA THR A 135 4.88 11.07 3.13
C THR A 135 3.94 11.93 3.96
N GLY A 136 3.75 11.60 5.24
CA GLY A 136 2.74 12.29 6.07
C GLY A 136 1.34 11.74 5.84
N GLU A 137 1.18 10.43 6.05
CA GLU A 137 -0.13 9.78 6.22
C GLU A 137 -0.88 10.36 7.44
N SER A 138 -1.97 9.74 7.88
CA SER A 138 -2.87 10.35 8.87
C SER A 138 -2.32 10.45 10.29
N SER A 139 -1.19 9.82 10.63
CA SER A 139 -0.61 9.85 11.98
C SER A 139 0.93 9.78 12.04
N GLY A 140 1.55 10.79 12.65
CA GLY A 140 2.98 10.79 12.95
C GLY A 140 3.89 10.88 11.71
N THR A 141 4.95 10.07 11.68
CA THR A 141 5.99 10.09 10.62
C THR A 141 5.95 8.85 9.74
N MET A 142 4.78 8.21 9.59
CA MET A 142 4.70 7.00 8.76
C MET A 142 5.01 7.35 7.31
N LEU A 143 5.86 6.53 6.71
CA LEU A 143 6.20 6.57 5.30
C LEU A 143 5.72 5.27 4.66
N GLY A 144 4.99 5.38 3.55
CA GLY A 144 4.61 4.26 2.69
C GLY A 144 5.40 4.31 1.39
N GLY A 145 6.01 3.19 0.99
CA GLY A 145 6.85 3.15 -0.20
C GLY A 145 7.48 1.79 -0.45
N ILE A 146 8.40 1.74 -1.42
CA ILE A 146 9.19 0.55 -1.73
C ILE A 146 10.69 0.83 -1.61
N TRP A 147 11.41 -0.18 -1.13
CA TRP A 147 12.85 -0.27 -1.30
C TRP A 147 13.19 -1.33 -2.36
N ARG A 148 14.02 -0.99 -3.35
CA ARG A 148 14.44 -1.92 -4.41
C ARG A 148 15.97 -1.95 -4.60
N PRO A 149 16.60 -3.13 -4.77
CA PRO A 149 18.02 -3.23 -5.02
C PRO A 149 18.35 -2.95 -6.50
N GLY A 150 19.22 -1.97 -6.75
CA GLY A 150 19.91 -1.77 -8.03
C GLY A 150 19.07 -1.20 -9.20
N LYS A 151 19.77 -0.79 -10.26
CA LYS A 151 19.23 -0.10 -11.46
C LYS A 151 18.42 -0.99 -12.42
N ALA A 152 18.32 -2.30 -12.16
CA ALA A 152 17.81 -3.28 -13.12
C ALA A 152 16.53 -3.97 -12.61
N PHE A 153 15.37 -3.33 -12.84
CA PHE A 153 14.05 -4.00 -12.84
C PHE A 153 13.32 -3.81 -14.18
N THR A 154 14.02 -3.40 -15.24
CA THR A 154 13.49 -3.43 -16.61
C THR A 154 13.50 -4.87 -17.12
N GLY A 155 12.42 -5.62 -16.87
CA GLY A 155 12.09 -6.89 -17.51
C GLY A 155 13.13 -8.01 -17.38
N SER A 156 12.92 -8.91 -16.43
CA SER A 156 13.45 -10.29 -16.47
C SER A 156 12.30 -11.27 -16.59
#